data_AF-K5VAU8-F1
#
_entry.id   AF-K5VAU8-F1
#
_cell.length_a   1.000
_cell.length_b   1.000
_cell.length_c   1.000
_cell.angle_alpha   90.00
_cell.angle_beta   90.00
_cell.angle_gamma   90.00
#
_symmetry.space_group_name_H-M   'P 1'
#
loop_
_entity.id
_entity.type
_entity.pdbx_description
1 polymer ?
#
loop_
_entity_poly.entity_id
_entity_poly.type
_entity_poly.pdbx_seq_one_letter_code
_entity_poly.pdbx_strand_id
1 'polypeptide(L)'
;MPPNRPIERSLPWNDLRSAGSIKGLSIEETEALRGAIPDAAEHYFPKNAPWSEQSAKDIVAFLEGIAKKLPFLQRYKNAWPAEGCMRRCLTQRRGVMRKTQNQPEPKPSNSVPLRRPTRGLNAAQPAAPRRNRQIPQMPAPVVSPMVHSGAPNGEAFVRAFLLSTHPAMDHLTFVFIHHGVIDGVCLEVLAKRSEKEQKNFLQTDLGLNAMQALVIRRALSEM
;
A
#
# COMPACT_ATOMS: atom_id res chain seq x y z
N MET A 1 15.72 10.38 -32.38
CA MET A 1 15.55 9.88 -31.01
C MET A 1 15.10 11.03 -30.12
N PRO A 2 13.93 10.96 -29.48
CA PRO A 2 13.45 12.04 -28.61
C PRO A 2 14.34 12.15 -27.36
N PRO A 3 14.65 13.38 -26.89
CA PRO A 3 15.44 13.56 -25.68
C PRO A 3 14.66 13.05 -24.47
N ASN A 4 15.26 12.12 -23.72
CA ASN A 4 14.77 11.63 -22.44
C ASN A 4 14.69 12.81 -21.47
N ARG A 5 13.51 13.42 -21.33
CA ARG A 5 13.27 14.39 -20.25
C ARG A 5 13.27 13.62 -18.93
N PRO A 6 14.01 14.07 -17.90
CA PRO A 6 13.94 13.48 -16.58
C PRO A 6 12.50 13.48 -16.10
N ILE A 7 11.99 12.32 -15.68
CA ILE A 7 10.64 12.21 -15.12
C ILE A 7 10.67 12.86 -13.73
N GLU A 8 10.36 14.15 -13.66
CA GLU A 8 10.15 14.89 -12.41
C GLU A 8 8.75 14.59 -11.87
N ARG A 9 8.62 13.46 -11.17
CA ARG A 9 7.51 13.28 -10.25
C ARG A 9 8.04 12.72 -8.94
N SER A 10 8.19 13.59 -7.95
CA SER A 10 8.17 13.20 -6.54
C SER A 10 6.74 12.75 -6.21
N LEU A 11 6.37 11.53 -6.59
CA LEU A 11 5.09 10.97 -6.17
C LEU A 11 5.12 10.78 -4.64
N PRO A 12 4.06 11.16 -3.93
CA PRO A 12 3.94 10.85 -2.52
C PRO A 12 4.02 9.32 -2.33
N TRP A 13 4.93 8.90 -1.45
CA TRP A 13 5.33 7.51 -1.25
C TRP A 13 4.20 6.51 -0.97
N ASN A 14 3.04 6.99 -0.50
CA ASN A 14 1.89 6.15 -0.19
C ASN A 14 1.31 5.44 -1.43
N ASP A 15 1.49 5.98 -2.63
CA ASP A 15 1.00 5.37 -3.88
C ASP A 15 1.71 4.05 -4.24
N LEU A 16 2.90 3.80 -3.69
CA LEU A 16 3.72 2.61 -4.01
C LEU A 16 3.38 1.37 -3.17
N ARG A 17 2.54 1.50 -2.13
CA ARG A 17 2.16 0.36 -1.28
C ARG A 17 1.17 -0.59 -1.95
N SER A 18 0.21 -0.06 -2.69
CA SER A 18 -0.97 -0.80 -3.16
C SER A 18 -0.89 -1.25 -4.62
N ALA A 19 -0.11 -0.55 -5.46
CA ALA A 19 0.06 -0.93 -6.86
C ALA A 19 1.24 -1.89 -7.01
N GLY A 20 1.00 -3.08 -7.56
CA GLY A 20 2.07 -3.99 -8.01
C GLY A 20 2.93 -3.42 -9.15
N SER A 21 2.65 -2.20 -9.60
CA SER A 21 3.31 -1.50 -10.70
C SER A 21 3.74 -0.11 -10.26
N ILE A 22 5.04 0.19 -10.42
CA ILE A 22 5.60 1.52 -10.22
C ILE A 22 5.28 2.32 -11.49
N LYS A 23 4.53 3.43 -11.36
CA LYS A 23 4.16 4.28 -12.51
C LYS A 23 5.40 4.66 -13.32
N GLY A 24 5.42 4.28 -14.60
CA GLY A 24 6.50 4.60 -15.54
C GLY A 24 7.53 3.48 -15.73
N LEU A 25 7.57 2.46 -14.87
CA LEU A 25 8.41 1.28 -15.10
C LEU A 25 7.65 0.23 -15.93
N SER A 26 8.36 -0.41 -16.85
CA SER A 26 7.85 -1.62 -17.50
C SER A 26 7.77 -2.79 -16.49
N ILE A 27 7.06 -3.85 -16.87
CA ILE A 27 7.00 -5.07 -16.06
C ILE A 27 8.40 -5.67 -15.89
N GLU A 28 9.16 -5.76 -16.98
CA GLU A 28 10.55 -6.27 -16.99
C GLU A 28 11.47 -5.44 -16.08
N GLU A 29 11.36 -4.12 -16.14
CA GLU A 29 12.12 -3.21 -15.27
C GLU A 29 11.75 -3.39 -13.80
N THR A 30 10.46 -3.62 -13.52
CA THR A 30 9.96 -3.87 -12.17
C THR A 30 10.49 -5.19 -11.62
N GLU A 31 10.54 -6.25 -12.44
CA GLU A 31 11.09 -7.55 -12.05
C GLU A 31 12.61 -7.51 -11.85
N ALA A 32 13.34 -6.86 -12.77
CA ALA A 32 14.77 -6.66 -12.64
C ALA A 32 15.13 -5.89 -11.35
N LEU A 33 14.37 -4.84 -11.05
CA LEU A 33 14.53 -4.08 -9.81
C LEU A 33 14.22 -4.92 -8.56
N ARG A 34 13.14 -5.72 -8.61
CA ARG A 34 12.74 -6.61 -7.51
C ARG A 34 13.77 -7.70 -7.23
N GLY A 35 14.43 -8.22 -8.27
CA GLY A 35 15.50 -9.22 -8.13
C GLY A 35 16.80 -8.64 -7.58
N ALA A 36 17.20 -7.45 -8.04
CA ALA A 36 18.50 -6.86 -7.69
C ALA A 36 18.55 -6.24 -6.29
N ILE A 37 17.43 -5.67 -5.81
CA ILE A 37 17.42 -4.91 -4.55
C ILE A 37 17.68 -5.76 -3.31
N PRO A 38 17.06 -6.95 -3.11
CA PRO A 38 17.29 -7.75 -1.91
C PRO A 38 18.75 -8.18 -1.74
N ASP A 39 19.43 -8.50 -2.86
CA ASP A 39 20.85 -8.87 -2.88
C ASP A 39 21.73 -7.65 -2.54
N ALA A 40 21.52 -6.52 -3.21
CA ALA A 40 22.24 -5.29 -2.89
C ALA A 40 21.97 -4.82 -1.44
N ALA A 41 20.75 -4.94 -0.95
CA ALA A 41 20.34 -4.53 0.38
C ALA A 41 21.19 -5.17 1.50
N GLU A 42 21.57 -6.43 1.34
CA GLU A 42 22.37 -7.16 2.34
C GLU A 42 23.80 -6.65 2.47
N HIS A 43 24.33 -6.01 1.43
CA HIS A 43 25.70 -5.50 1.41
C HIS A 43 25.82 -4.09 2.00
N TYR A 44 24.79 -3.25 1.81
CA TYR A 44 24.84 -1.83 2.18
C TYR A 44 24.14 -1.49 3.49
N PHE A 45 23.15 -2.28 3.93
CA PHE A 45 22.32 -1.88 5.07
C PHE A 45 22.25 -2.96 6.16
N PRO A 46 22.36 -2.57 7.45
CA PRO A 46 22.13 -3.48 8.56
C PRO A 46 20.70 -4.02 8.56
N LYS A 47 20.56 -5.33 8.82
CA LYS A 47 19.31 -6.10 8.62
C LYS A 47 18.06 -5.56 9.34
N ASN A 48 18.21 -4.76 10.39
CA ASN A 48 17.11 -4.38 11.28
C ASN A 48 16.85 -2.87 11.39
N ALA A 49 17.70 -2.03 10.80
CA ALA A 49 17.53 -0.58 10.91
C ALA A 49 16.46 -0.08 9.92
N PRO A 50 15.54 0.82 10.33
CA PRO A 50 14.63 1.49 9.41
C PRO A 50 15.41 2.37 8.43
N TRP A 51 14.77 2.69 7.30
CA TRP A 51 15.35 3.57 6.29
C TRP A 51 15.81 4.93 6.86
N SER A 52 15.06 5.50 7.81
CA SER A 52 15.37 6.79 8.45
C SER A 52 16.64 6.78 9.30
N GLU A 53 17.11 5.59 9.71
CA GLU A 53 18.32 5.42 10.53
C GLU A 53 19.54 5.03 9.67
N GLN A 54 19.36 4.84 8.36
CA GLN A 54 20.47 4.51 7.46
C GLN A 54 21.36 5.73 7.25
N SER A 55 22.66 5.49 7.16
CA SER A 55 23.62 6.54 6.82
C SER A 55 23.32 7.09 5.43
N ALA A 56 23.31 8.43 5.30
CA ALA A 56 23.17 9.07 4.00
C ALA A 56 24.25 8.60 3.00
N LYS A 57 25.46 8.28 3.50
CA LYS A 57 26.55 7.75 2.67
C LYS A 57 26.21 6.37 2.09
N ASP A 58 25.63 5.49 2.90
CA ASP A 58 25.27 4.13 2.48
C ASP A 58 24.10 4.15 1.49
N ILE A 59 23.15 5.06 1.70
CA ILE A 59 22.04 5.30 0.75
C ILE A 59 22.60 5.72 -0.61
N VAL A 60 23.51 6.70 -0.66
CA VAL A 60 24.11 7.18 -1.92
C VAL A 60 24.91 6.06 -2.59
N ALA A 61 25.77 5.36 -1.84
CA ALA A 61 26.57 4.25 -2.36
C ALA A 61 25.70 3.11 -2.92
N PHE A 62 24.60 2.78 -2.23
CA PHE A 62 23.62 1.82 -2.70
C PHE A 62 22.98 2.25 -4.02
N LEU A 63 22.50 3.51 -4.10
CA LEU A 63 21.83 4.02 -5.29
C LEU A 63 22.79 4.08 -6.48
N GLU A 64 24.03 4.50 -6.28
CA GLU A 64 25.07 4.47 -7.32
C GLU A 64 25.39 3.05 -7.79
N GLY A 65 25.53 2.10 -6.85
CA GLY A 65 25.79 0.69 -7.16
C GLY A 65 24.65 0.05 -7.95
N ILE A 66 23.40 0.32 -7.56
CA ILE A 66 22.21 -0.16 -8.26
C ILE A 66 22.06 0.52 -9.63
N ALA A 67 22.33 1.82 -9.75
CA ALA A 67 22.26 2.53 -11.04
C ALA A 67 23.31 2.02 -12.04
N LYS A 68 24.47 1.54 -11.56
CA LYS A 68 25.46 0.83 -12.40
C LYS A 68 24.96 -0.54 -12.87
N LYS A 69 24.29 -1.31 -11.99
CA LYS A 69 23.72 -2.62 -12.34
C LYS A 69 22.50 -2.53 -13.25
N LEU A 70 21.68 -1.49 -13.08
CA LEU A 70 20.41 -1.29 -13.79
C LEU A 70 20.40 0.08 -14.49
N PRO A 71 20.98 0.19 -15.71
CA PRO A 71 21.14 1.46 -16.40
C PRO A 71 19.83 2.22 -16.66
N PHE A 72 18.70 1.52 -16.76
CA PHE A 72 17.39 2.15 -16.95
C PHE A 72 17.00 3.10 -15.81
N LEU A 73 17.61 2.95 -14.62
CA LEU A 73 17.40 3.84 -13.49
C LEU A 73 17.94 5.26 -13.70
N GLN A 74 18.89 5.43 -14.62
CA GLN A 74 19.44 6.76 -14.97
C GLN A 74 18.38 7.70 -15.57
N ARG A 75 17.27 7.15 -16.08
CA ARG A 75 16.12 7.93 -16.58
C ARG A 75 15.34 8.62 -15.44
N TYR A 76 15.53 8.17 -14.21
CA TYR A 76 14.79 8.65 -13.05
C TYR A 76 15.70 9.50 -12.16
N LYS A 77 15.23 10.69 -11.81
CA LYS A 77 15.94 11.59 -10.88
C LYS A 77 16.19 10.86 -9.56
N ASN A 78 17.45 10.85 -9.13
CA ASN A 78 17.94 10.20 -7.90
C ASN A 78 17.64 8.68 -7.83
N ALA A 79 17.38 8.02 -8.96
CA ALA A 79 16.98 6.61 -8.98
C ALA A 79 15.82 6.31 -7.99
N TRP A 80 14.84 7.22 -7.88
CA TRP A 80 13.73 7.09 -6.93
C TRP A 80 13.00 5.74 -6.96
N PRO A 81 12.89 4.98 -8.08
CA PRO A 81 12.28 3.65 -8.04
C PRO A 81 13.08 2.68 -7.16
N ALA A 82 14.41 2.75 -7.19
CA ALA A 82 15.28 1.91 -6.38
C ALA A 82 15.18 2.26 -4.90
N GLU A 83 15.22 3.55 -4.58
CA GLU A 83 14.92 4.05 -3.24
C GLU A 83 13.55 3.52 -2.77
N GLY A 84 12.56 3.65 -3.66
CA GLY A 84 11.20 3.14 -3.64
C GLY A 84 11.09 1.74 -3.04
N CYS A 85 11.61 0.81 -3.83
CA CYS A 85 11.62 -0.61 -3.50
C CYS A 85 12.44 -0.91 -2.26
N MET A 86 13.56 -0.22 -2.02
CA MET A 86 14.41 -0.48 -0.87
C MET A 86 13.72 -0.15 0.46
N ARG A 87 13.06 1.03 0.55
CA ARG A 87 12.26 1.39 1.73
C ARG A 87 11.16 0.37 2.02
N ARG A 88 10.49 -0.11 0.97
CA ARG A 88 9.47 -1.16 1.07
C ARG A 88 10.07 -2.48 1.58
N CYS A 89 11.22 -2.88 1.04
CA CYS A 89 11.92 -4.10 1.42
C CYS A 89 12.29 -4.10 2.92
N LEU A 90 12.87 -3.01 3.43
CA LEU A 90 13.18 -2.85 4.86
C LEU A 90 11.93 -2.87 5.73
N THR A 91 10.85 -2.20 5.30
CA THR A 91 9.58 -2.17 6.04
C THR A 91 8.96 -3.57 6.15
N GLN A 92 8.96 -4.32 5.06
CA GLN A 92 8.44 -5.69 5.02
C GLN A 92 9.27 -6.63 5.90
N ARG A 93 10.60 -6.55 5.83
CA ARG A 93 11.52 -7.34 6.68
C ARG A 93 11.24 -7.11 8.17
N ARG A 94 11.05 -5.85 8.59
CA ARG A 94 10.68 -5.52 10.00
C ARG A 94 9.34 -6.11 10.40
N GLY A 95 8.34 -6.07 9.51
CA GLY A 95 7.02 -6.66 9.75
C GLY A 95 7.09 -8.17 10.01
N VAL A 96 7.89 -8.89 9.21
CA VAL A 96 8.11 -10.34 9.38
C VAL A 96 8.82 -10.63 10.70
N MET A 97 9.90 -9.90 11.02
CA MET A 97 10.66 -10.08 12.26
C MET A 97 9.80 -9.83 13.52
N ARG A 98 8.99 -8.76 13.53
CA ARG A 98 8.06 -8.48 14.64
C ARG A 98 7.02 -9.59 14.80
N LYS A 99 6.55 -10.17 13.70
CA LYS A 99 5.61 -11.29 13.75
C LYS A 99 6.27 -12.54 14.34
N THR A 100 7.53 -12.82 14.01
CA THR A 100 8.28 -13.94 14.58
C THR A 100 8.57 -13.73 16.07
N GLN A 101 8.95 -12.51 16.48
CA GLN A 101 9.27 -12.23 17.89
C GLN A 101 8.04 -12.24 18.80
N ASN A 102 6.88 -11.82 18.29
CA ASN A 102 5.63 -11.82 19.04
C ASN A 102 4.83 -13.14 18.89
N GLN A 103 5.36 -14.12 18.15
CA GLN A 103 4.81 -15.48 18.24
C GLN A 103 5.23 -16.02 19.60
N PRO A 104 4.28 -16.43 20.47
CA PRO A 104 4.64 -17.12 21.70
C PRO A 104 5.50 -18.31 21.30
N GLU A 105 6.67 -18.47 21.93
CA GLU A 105 7.51 -19.64 21.71
C GLU A 105 6.61 -20.88 21.72
N PRO A 106 6.70 -21.76 20.71
CA PRO A 106 5.91 -22.97 20.69
C PRO A 106 6.26 -23.73 21.97
N LYS A 107 5.37 -23.67 22.97
CA LYS A 107 5.49 -24.48 24.18
C LYS A 107 5.79 -25.89 23.70
N PRO A 108 6.84 -26.57 24.22
CA PRO A 108 7.16 -27.93 23.84
C PRO A 108 5.93 -28.80 24.14
N SER A 109 5.15 -29.03 23.09
CA SER A 109 3.91 -29.76 23.16
C SER A 109 4.29 -31.23 23.17
N ASN A 110 4.48 -31.79 24.36
CA ASN A 110 4.67 -33.22 24.59
C ASN A 110 3.44 -34.08 24.24
N SER A 111 2.52 -33.58 23.41
CA SER A 111 1.41 -34.35 22.89
C SER A 111 1.85 -35.10 21.63
N VAL A 112 2.11 -36.38 21.82
CA VAL A 112 2.18 -37.41 20.79
C VAL A 112 1.08 -37.17 19.74
N PRO A 113 1.40 -37.07 18.44
CA PRO A 113 0.37 -36.94 17.43
C PRO A 113 -0.44 -38.23 17.40
N LEU A 114 -1.66 -38.20 17.93
CA LEU A 114 -2.62 -39.27 17.69
C LEU A 114 -2.89 -39.27 16.18
N ARG A 115 -2.30 -40.25 15.49
CA ARG A 115 -2.54 -40.55 14.07
C ARG A 115 -4.05 -40.58 13.84
N ARG A 116 -4.57 -39.55 13.18
CA ARG A 116 -5.94 -39.57 12.68
C ARG A 116 -5.98 -40.60 11.54
N PRO A 117 -6.85 -41.61 11.59
CA PRO A 117 -6.94 -42.61 10.54
C PRO A 117 -7.32 -41.95 9.22
N THR A 118 -6.51 -42.21 8.21
CA THR A 118 -6.76 -41.90 6.81
C THR A 118 -8.03 -42.63 6.36
N ARG A 119 -9.16 -41.92 6.35
CA ARG A 119 -10.36 -42.29 5.58
C ARG A 119 -10.20 -41.58 4.24
N GLY A 120 -9.88 -42.25 3.14
CA GLY A 120 -10.66 -43.33 2.56
C GLY A 120 -11.28 -42.77 1.28
N LEU A 121 -10.59 -43.02 0.17
CA LEU A 121 -11.03 -43.09 -1.22
C LEU A 121 -12.53 -42.84 -1.49
N ASN A 122 -12.84 -41.84 -2.33
CA ASN A 122 -13.60 -41.96 -3.58
C ASN A 122 -14.24 -40.64 -3.98
N ALA A 123 -13.95 -40.16 -5.19
CA ALA A 123 -14.94 -39.97 -6.26
C ALA A 123 -14.28 -39.18 -7.40
N ALA A 124 -14.17 -39.84 -8.55
CA ALA A 124 -13.82 -39.22 -9.81
C ALA A 124 -14.81 -38.08 -10.12
N GLN A 125 -14.31 -36.86 -10.26
CA GLN A 125 -15.06 -35.76 -10.85
C GLN A 125 -14.85 -35.78 -12.37
N PRO A 126 -15.92 -35.85 -13.18
CA PRO A 126 -15.81 -35.71 -14.63
C PRO A 126 -15.42 -34.29 -15.01
N ALA A 127 -14.49 -34.20 -15.96
CA ALA A 127 -13.98 -32.97 -16.52
C ALA A 127 -15.12 -32.13 -17.12
N ALA A 128 -15.36 -30.94 -16.56
CA ALA A 128 -16.23 -29.93 -17.15
C ALA A 128 -15.52 -29.24 -18.34
N PRO A 129 -16.24 -28.94 -19.44
CA PRO A 129 -15.66 -28.30 -20.61
C PRO A 129 -15.24 -26.86 -20.31
N ARG A 130 -14.00 -26.53 -20.72
CA ARG A 130 -13.43 -25.18 -20.70
C ARG A 130 -14.29 -24.23 -21.51
N ARG A 131 -15.11 -23.43 -20.83
CA ARG A 131 -15.88 -22.33 -21.42
C ARG A 131 -14.92 -21.18 -21.72
N ASN A 132 -14.66 -20.98 -23.00
CA ASN A 132 -13.90 -19.87 -23.58
C ASN A 132 -14.51 -18.53 -23.12
N ARG A 133 -13.89 -17.87 -22.14
CA ARG A 133 -14.28 -16.51 -21.71
C ARG A 133 -13.70 -15.53 -22.73
N GLN A 134 -14.50 -15.17 -23.73
CA GLN A 134 -14.33 -13.89 -24.41
C GLN A 134 -14.45 -12.79 -23.35
N ILE A 135 -13.35 -12.08 -23.13
CA ILE A 135 -13.28 -10.90 -22.26
C ILE A 135 -14.02 -9.79 -23.00
N PRO A 136 -15.14 -9.26 -22.46
CA PRO A 136 -15.73 -8.05 -23.01
C PRO A 136 -14.70 -6.92 -22.89
N GLN A 137 -14.29 -6.34 -24.02
CA GLN A 137 -13.49 -5.12 -24.02
C GLN A 137 -14.33 -4.03 -23.36
N MET A 138 -13.97 -3.63 -22.14
CA MET A 138 -14.52 -2.42 -21.56
C MET A 138 -13.91 -1.20 -22.26
N PRO A 139 -14.72 -0.20 -22.63
CA PRO A 139 -14.21 1.06 -23.14
C PRO A 139 -13.31 1.71 -22.08
N ALA A 140 -12.19 2.26 -22.55
CA ALA A 140 -11.19 2.89 -21.71
C ALA A 140 -11.84 3.94 -20.78
N PRO A 141 -11.48 3.98 -19.48
CA PRO A 141 -11.94 5.03 -18.60
C PRO A 141 -11.40 6.36 -19.13
N VAL A 142 -12.31 7.21 -19.61
CA VAL A 142 -12.05 8.62 -19.89
C VAL A 142 -11.77 9.27 -18.54
N VAL A 143 -10.49 9.32 -18.17
CA VAL A 143 -10.05 10.06 -16.99
C VAL A 143 -10.11 11.54 -17.35
N SER A 144 -11.28 12.13 -17.18
CA SER A 144 -11.43 13.58 -17.21
C SER A 144 -10.57 14.19 -16.10
N PRO A 145 -9.74 15.20 -16.40
CA PRO A 145 -9.00 15.90 -15.37
C PRO A 145 -9.99 16.69 -14.52
N MET A 146 -10.30 16.17 -13.33
CA MET A 146 -11.08 16.88 -12.33
C MET A 146 -10.26 18.08 -11.87
N VAL A 147 -10.60 19.23 -12.44
CA VAL A 147 -10.24 20.55 -11.95
C VAL A 147 -10.82 20.66 -10.54
N HIS A 148 -9.96 20.56 -9.52
CA HIS A 148 -10.35 20.84 -8.14
C HIS A 148 -10.46 22.36 -8.02
N SER A 149 -11.55 22.92 -8.56
CA SER A 149 -11.95 24.28 -8.25
C SER A 149 -12.22 24.33 -6.75
N GLY A 150 -11.30 24.93 -6.03
CA GLY A 150 -11.35 25.09 -4.57
C GLY A 150 -12.57 25.89 -4.15
N ALA A 151 -13.67 25.19 -3.93
CA ALA A 151 -14.77 25.72 -3.14
C ALA A 151 -14.33 25.68 -1.66
N PRO A 152 -14.18 26.83 -0.98
CA PRO A 152 -13.78 26.88 0.43
C PRO A 152 -14.78 26.20 1.38
N ASN A 153 -15.91 25.73 0.86
CA ASN A 153 -17.01 25.15 1.64
C ASN A 153 -16.80 23.67 1.98
N GLY A 154 -16.04 22.93 1.16
CA GLY A 154 -15.87 21.49 1.35
C GLY A 154 -15.11 21.15 2.65
N GLU A 155 -13.93 21.76 2.81
CA GLU A 155 -13.11 21.59 4.01
C GLU A 155 -13.87 21.97 5.28
N ALA A 156 -14.60 23.08 5.25
CA ALA A 156 -15.41 23.53 6.39
C ALA A 156 -16.44 22.48 6.81
N PHE A 157 -17.06 21.79 5.85
CA PHE A 157 -18.02 20.72 6.14
C PHE A 157 -17.34 19.51 6.79
N VAL A 158 -16.24 19.03 6.21
CA VAL A 158 -15.48 17.88 6.76
C VAL A 158 -14.97 18.21 8.17
N ARG A 159 -14.50 19.44 8.39
CA ARG A 159 -14.07 19.92 9.70
C ARG A 159 -15.22 19.98 10.69
N ALA A 160 -16.39 20.50 10.29
CA ALA A 160 -17.57 20.54 11.15
C ALA A 160 -18.04 19.13 11.56
N PHE A 161 -18.05 18.18 10.63
CA PHE A 161 -18.33 16.77 10.91
C PHE A 161 -17.32 16.17 11.91
N LEU A 162 -16.03 16.41 11.73
CA LEU A 162 -15.01 15.89 12.65
C LEU A 162 -15.07 16.55 14.03
N LEU A 163 -15.47 17.83 14.12
CA LEU A 163 -15.71 18.53 15.38
C LEU A 163 -16.94 17.99 16.13
N SER A 164 -17.94 17.44 15.44
CA SER A 164 -19.12 16.87 16.10
C SER A 164 -18.89 15.47 16.69
N THR A 165 -17.77 14.83 16.38
CA THR A 165 -17.39 13.54 16.97
C THR A 165 -17.01 13.68 18.45
N HIS A 166 -17.16 12.61 19.23
CA HIS A 166 -16.81 12.59 20.65
C HIS A 166 -15.85 11.41 20.94
N PRO A 167 -14.54 11.67 21.19
CA PRO A 167 -13.88 12.99 21.25
C PRO A 167 -13.77 13.66 19.87
N ALA A 168 -13.67 15.00 19.85
CA ALA A 168 -13.50 15.77 18.62
C ALA A 168 -12.21 15.38 17.87
N MET A 169 -12.30 15.20 16.56
CA MET A 169 -11.21 14.69 15.71
C MET A 169 -10.85 15.63 14.55
N ASP A 170 -10.98 16.94 14.74
CA ASP A 170 -10.70 17.95 13.71
C ASP A 170 -9.24 17.96 13.21
N HIS A 171 -8.30 17.49 14.03
CA HIS A 171 -6.92 17.24 13.60
C HIS A 171 -6.80 16.24 12.42
N LEU A 172 -7.84 15.44 12.14
CA LEU A 172 -7.90 14.52 11.00
C LEU A 172 -8.40 15.18 9.71
N THR A 173 -8.84 16.44 9.72
CA THR A 173 -9.41 17.11 8.53
C THR A 173 -8.47 17.04 7.33
N PHE A 174 -7.18 17.33 7.53
CA PHE A 174 -6.18 17.26 6.46
C PHE A 174 -6.03 15.85 5.89
N VAL A 175 -6.13 14.80 6.72
CA VAL A 175 -6.05 13.40 6.28
C VAL A 175 -7.22 13.07 5.36
N PHE A 176 -8.44 13.45 5.73
CA PHE A 176 -9.63 13.22 4.90
C PHE A 176 -9.52 13.93 3.55
N ILE A 177 -9.14 15.20 3.55
CA ILE A 177 -8.96 16.00 2.33
C ILE A 177 -7.86 15.40 1.44
N HIS A 178 -6.72 15.01 2.03
CA HIS A 178 -5.63 14.38 1.31
C HIS A 178 -6.05 13.04 0.66
N HIS A 179 -7.00 12.33 1.25
CA HIS A 179 -7.58 11.10 0.70
C HIS A 179 -8.81 11.33 -0.19
N GLY A 180 -9.10 12.58 -0.56
CA GLY A 180 -10.18 12.94 -1.49
C GLY A 180 -11.57 13.01 -0.87
N VAL A 181 -11.68 12.95 0.46
CA VAL A 181 -12.94 13.20 1.17
C VAL A 181 -13.02 14.68 1.48
N ILE A 182 -13.55 15.43 0.51
CA ILE A 182 -13.46 16.90 0.50
C ILE A 182 -14.76 17.60 0.88
N ASP A 183 -15.91 16.92 0.89
CA ASP A 183 -17.21 17.53 1.17
C ASP A 183 -18.19 16.55 1.83
N GLY A 184 -19.42 17.02 2.10
CA GLY A 184 -20.48 16.20 2.67
C GLY A 184 -20.94 15.06 1.77
N VAL A 185 -20.90 15.23 0.45
CA VAL A 185 -21.29 14.18 -0.51
C VAL A 185 -20.33 12.99 -0.40
N CYS A 186 -19.03 13.24 -0.30
CA CYS A 186 -18.04 12.20 -0.06
C CYS A 186 -18.27 11.47 1.27
N LEU A 187 -18.63 12.19 2.33
CA LEU A 187 -18.94 11.59 3.63
C LEU A 187 -20.22 10.74 3.59
N GLU A 188 -21.28 11.19 2.91
CA GLU A 188 -22.49 10.38 2.70
C GLU A 188 -22.22 9.11 1.91
N VAL A 189 -21.42 9.20 0.84
CA VAL A 189 -21.01 8.02 0.07
C VAL A 189 -20.21 7.05 0.95
N LEU A 190 -19.34 7.57 1.81
CA LEU A 190 -18.59 6.77 2.77
C LEU A 190 -19.52 6.11 3.81
N ALA A 191 -20.51 6.84 4.31
CA ALA A 191 -21.51 6.36 5.27
C ALA A 191 -22.40 5.24 4.69
N LYS A 192 -22.73 5.30 3.39
CA LYS A 192 -23.54 4.27 2.71
C LYS A 192 -22.79 2.95 2.46
N ARG A 193 -21.46 2.90 2.63
CA ARG A 193 -20.68 1.67 2.45
C ARG A 193 -20.95 0.67 3.57
N SER A 194 -20.68 -0.62 3.31
CA SER A 194 -20.78 -1.65 4.34
C SER A 194 -19.80 -1.37 5.49
N GLU A 195 -20.14 -1.81 6.70
CA GLU A 195 -19.28 -1.64 7.88
C GLU A 195 -17.84 -2.15 7.67
N LYS A 196 -17.71 -3.26 6.94
CA LYS A 196 -16.42 -3.86 6.61
C LYS A 196 -15.59 -2.96 5.69
N GLU A 197 -16.22 -2.36 4.68
CA GLU A 197 -15.57 -1.43 3.76
C GLU A 197 -15.20 -0.12 4.43
N GLN A 198 -16.09 0.44 5.25
CA GLN A 198 -15.80 1.64 6.05
C GLN A 198 -14.59 1.39 6.95
N LYS A 199 -14.60 0.29 7.71
CA LYS A 199 -13.50 -0.07 8.60
C LYS A 199 -12.19 -0.23 7.83
N ASN A 200 -12.22 -0.93 6.69
CA ASN A 200 -11.02 -1.12 5.88
C ASN A 200 -10.49 0.20 5.33
N PHE A 201 -11.36 1.07 4.81
CA PHE A 201 -10.97 2.37 4.29
C PHE A 201 -10.33 3.26 5.37
N LEU A 202 -10.97 3.37 6.53
CA LEU A 202 -10.47 4.20 7.62
C LEU A 202 -9.13 3.70 8.20
N GLN A 203 -8.95 2.38 8.31
CA GLN A 203 -7.72 1.82 8.90
C GLN A 203 -6.59 1.68 7.88
N THR A 204 -6.90 1.20 6.67
CA THR A 204 -5.88 0.87 5.66
C THR A 204 -5.53 2.09 4.81
N ASP A 205 -6.55 2.82 4.33
CA ASP A 205 -6.33 3.93 3.40
C ASP A 205 -6.00 5.20 4.17
N LEU A 206 -6.79 5.58 5.19
CA LEU A 206 -6.53 6.79 5.99
C LEU A 206 -5.48 6.57 7.10
N GLY A 207 -5.12 5.33 7.40
CA GLY A 207 -4.14 5.01 8.45
C GLY A 207 -4.63 5.32 9.87
N LEU A 208 -5.94 5.41 10.10
CA LEU A 208 -6.49 5.66 11.43
C LEU A 208 -6.30 4.44 12.33
N ASN A 209 -6.06 4.69 13.63
CA ASN A 209 -6.03 3.61 14.60
C ASN A 209 -7.44 3.03 14.84
N ALA A 210 -7.50 1.88 15.52
CA ALA A 210 -8.77 1.17 15.74
C ALA A 210 -9.82 2.01 16.48
N MET A 211 -9.40 2.83 17.45
CA MET A 211 -10.30 3.68 18.24
C MET A 211 -10.81 4.87 17.42
N GLN A 212 -9.93 5.55 16.68
CA GLN A 212 -10.29 6.63 15.76
C GLN A 212 -11.29 6.13 14.72
N ALA A 213 -10.98 5.01 14.06
CA ALA A 213 -11.87 4.40 13.07
C ALA A 213 -13.25 4.04 13.68
N LEU A 214 -13.30 3.59 14.94
CA LEU A 214 -14.56 3.29 15.61
C LEU A 214 -15.41 4.56 15.84
N VAL A 215 -14.79 5.63 16.36
CA VAL A 215 -15.48 6.91 16.62
C VAL A 215 -16.03 7.51 15.33
N ILE A 216 -15.21 7.55 14.27
CA ILE A 216 -15.64 8.05 12.96
C ILE A 216 -16.78 7.21 12.38
N ARG A 217 -16.70 5.87 12.46
CA ARG A 217 -17.77 4.99 11.97
C ARG A 217 -19.09 5.24 12.69
N ARG A 218 -19.05 5.43 14.00
CA ARG A 218 -20.24 5.75 14.77
C ARG A 218 -20.86 7.07 14.30
N ALA A 219 -20.04 8.11 14.11
CA ALA A 219 -20.53 9.38 13.59
C ALA A 219 -21.09 9.25 12.15
N LEU A 220 -20.47 8.44 11.29
CA LEU A 220 -20.98 8.16 9.94
C LEU A 220 -22.32 7.42 9.96
N SER A 221 -22.60 6.58 10.97
CA SER A 221 -23.89 5.91 11.11
C SER A 221 -25.01 6.81 11.63
N GLU A 222 -24.67 7.98 12.14
CA GLU A 222 -25.60 9.00 12.66
C GLU A 222 -25.90 10.08 11.60
N MET A 223 -25.26 10.03 10.42
CA MET A 223 -25.55 10.87 9.25
C MET A 223 -26.72 10.32 8.43
#